data_AF-A0A552B7R9-F1
#
_entry.id   AF-A0A552B7R9-F1
#
_cell.length_a   1.000
_cell.length_b   1.000
_cell.length_c   1.000
_cell.angle_alpha   90.00
_cell.angle_beta   90.00
_cell.angle_gamma   90.00
#
_symmetry.space_group_name_H-M   'P 1'
#
loop_
_entity.id
_entity.type
_entity.pdbx_description
1 polymer ?
#
loop_
_entity_poly.entity_id
_entity_poly.type
_entity_poly.pdbx_seq_one_letter_code
_entity_poly.pdbx_strand_id
1 'polypeptide(L)'
;MSRPQYTFTNYFENDVLTKRPYLKKEWCIYVIENPIRCEPQEDNRFRFWAQIKEFGDRYLRVITLEDKLTIHNAFPDRSFRP
;
A
#
# COMPACT_ATOMS: atom_id res chain seq x y z
N MET A 1 -2.50 -22.01 -9.00
CA MET A 1 -2.72 -21.30 -7.72
C MET A 1 -3.32 -19.96 -8.08
N SER A 2 -4.53 -19.63 -7.58
CA SER A 2 -5.15 -18.32 -7.88
C SER A 2 -4.40 -17.23 -7.13
N ARG A 3 -4.17 -16.07 -7.77
CA ARG A 3 -3.67 -14.88 -7.07
C ARG A 3 -4.66 -14.51 -5.95
N PRO A 4 -4.19 -14.03 -4.79
CA PRO A 4 -5.07 -13.53 -3.74
C PRO A 4 -5.90 -12.36 -4.28
N GLN A 5 -7.16 -12.29 -3.86
CA GLN A 5 -8.04 -11.18 -4.21
C GLN A 5 -7.82 -10.03 -3.22
N TYR A 6 -7.20 -8.95 -3.70
CA TYR A 6 -7.04 -7.72 -2.91
C TYR A 6 -8.34 -6.91 -2.90
N THR A 7 -8.65 -6.35 -1.74
CA THR A 7 -9.82 -5.48 -1.54
C THR A 7 -9.38 -4.12 -1.01
N PHE A 8 -10.28 -3.15 -1.06
CA PHE A 8 -10.03 -1.78 -0.64
C PHE A 8 -11.14 -1.34 0.31
N THR A 9 -10.78 -0.68 1.41
CA THR A 9 -11.77 -0.12 2.33
C THR A 9 -12.50 1.07 1.71
N ASN A 10 -13.71 1.38 2.18
CA ASN A 10 -14.44 2.61 1.78
C ASN A 10 -13.62 3.88 2.06
N TYR A 11 -12.84 3.91 3.14
CA TYR A 11 -11.92 5.01 3.42
C TYR A 11 -10.85 5.14 2.32
N PHE A 12 -10.32 4.02 1.81
CA PHE A 12 -9.35 4.06 0.72
C PHE A 12 -9.98 4.65 -0.56
N GLU A 13 -11.14 4.13 -0.96
CA GLU A 13 -11.83 4.57 -2.18
C GLU A 13 -12.26 6.04 -2.11
N ASN A 14 -12.86 6.45 -0.99
CA ASN A 14 -13.52 7.75 -0.88
C ASN A 14 -12.61 8.87 -0.36
N ASP A 15 -11.61 8.56 0.47
CA ASP A 15 -10.68 9.56 1.02
C ASP A 15 -9.30 9.49 0.40
N VAL A 16 -8.68 8.30 0.37
CA VAL A 16 -7.27 8.17 -0.01
C VAL A 16 -7.09 8.48 -1.49
N LEU A 17 -7.90 7.88 -2.38
CA LEU A 17 -7.86 8.13 -3.82
C LEU A 17 -8.29 9.56 -4.16
N THR A 18 -9.32 10.09 -3.49
CA THR A 18 -9.76 11.48 -3.67
C THR A 18 -8.65 12.49 -3.34
N LYS A 19 -7.91 12.28 -2.24
CA LYS A 19 -6.80 13.15 -1.83
C LYS A 19 -5.51 12.90 -2.61
N ARG A 20 -5.38 11.74 -3.27
CA ARG A 20 -4.18 11.31 -4.01
C ARG A 20 -4.58 10.73 -5.37
N PRO A 21 -5.10 11.56 -6.29
CA PRO A 21 -5.59 11.08 -7.59
C PRO A 21 -4.49 10.47 -8.49
N TYR A 22 -3.22 10.68 -8.14
CA TYR A 22 -2.08 10.05 -8.81
C TYR A 22 -1.84 8.60 -8.38
N LEU A 23 -2.45 8.14 -7.28
CA LEU A 23 -2.25 6.81 -6.73
C LEU A 23 -3.01 5.79 -7.58
N LYS A 24 -2.32 4.70 -7.93
CA LYS A 24 -2.89 3.58 -8.70
C LYS A 24 -3.08 2.37 -7.79
N LYS A 25 -4.24 1.69 -7.90
CA LYS A 25 -4.52 0.47 -7.12
C LYS A 25 -3.49 -0.62 -7.40
N GLU A 26 -3.02 -0.70 -8.64
CA GLU A 26 -2.00 -1.65 -9.08
C GLU A 26 -0.66 -1.41 -8.36
N TRP A 27 -0.30 -0.16 -8.08
CA TRP A 27 0.89 0.14 -7.27
C TRP A 27 0.73 -0.33 -5.83
N CYS A 28 -0.46 -0.18 -5.24
CA CYS A 28 -0.70 -0.66 -3.89
C CYS A 28 -0.59 -2.18 -3.79
N ILE A 29 -1.16 -2.89 -4.76
CA ILE A 29 -1.04 -4.35 -4.88
C ILE A 29 0.41 -4.76 -5.07
N TYR A 30 1.13 -4.10 -5.99
CA TYR A 30 2.54 -4.36 -6.25
C TYR A 30 3.40 -4.24 -4.98
N VAL A 31 3.16 -3.22 -4.15
CA VAL A 31 3.88 -3.05 -2.87
C VAL A 31 3.66 -4.22 -1.91
N ILE A 32 2.45 -4.79 -1.88
CA ILE A 32 2.14 -5.93 -1.02
C ILE A 32 2.74 -7.22 -1.58
N GLU A 33 2.74 -7.40 -2.91
CA GLU A 33 3.32 -8.57 -3.56
C GLU A 33 4.86 -8.55 -3.59
N ASN A 34 5.48 -7.37 -3.61
CA ASN A 34 6.93 -7.19 -3.75
C ASN A 34 7.51 -6.24 -2.68
N PRO A 35 7.28 -6.48 -1.38
CA PRO A 35 7.73 -5.57 -0.35
C PRO A 35 9.24 -5.69 -0.15
N ILE A 36 9.92 -4.55 -0.06
CA ILE A 36 11.30 -4.48 0.41
C ILE A 36 11.37 -4.46 1.94
N ARG A 37 10.28 -4.04 2.59
CA ARG A 37 10.10 -4.10 4.05
C ARG A 37 8.63 -4.35 4.36
N CYS A 38 8.38 -5.13 5.41
CA CYS A 38 7.05 -5.35 5.96
C CYS A 38 7.14 -5.28 7.49
N GLU A 39 6.19 -4.58 8.11
CA GLU A 39 6.14 -4.43 9.57
C GLU A 39 4.71 -4.49 10.09
N PRO A 40 4.48 -5.11 11.26
CA PRO A 40 3.27 -4.87 12.02
C PRO A 40 3.23 -3.43 12.57
N GLN A 41 2.03 -2.91 12.73
CA GLN A 41 1.71 -1.66 13.42
C GLN A 41 0.75 -1.96 14.57
N GLU A 42 0.70 -1.08 15.58
CA GLU A 42 -0.37 -1.06 16.58
C GLU A 42 -1.76 -1.03 15.89
N ASP A 43 -2.79 -1.59 16.53
CA ASP A 43 -4.17 -1.73 16.01
C ASP A 43 -4.36 -2.74 14.85
N ASN A 44 -3.63 -3.87 14.86
CA ASN A 44 -3.78 -4.96 13.89
C ASN A 44 -3.63 -4.53 12.43
N ARG A 45 -2.69 -3.63 12.16
CA ARG A 45 -2.36 -3.17 10.80
C ARG A 45 -0.99 -3.66 10.38
N PHE A 46 -0.78 -3.78 9.07
CA PHE A 46 0.52 -4.06 8.50
C PHE A 46 0.93 -2.97 7.53
N ARG A 47 2.22 -2.60 7.58
CA ARG A 47 2.84 -1.65 6.66
C ARG A 47 3.76 -2.39 5.71
N PHE A 48 3.64 -2.07 4.43
CA PHE A 48 4.46 -2.60 3.35
C PHE A 48 5.11 -1.42 2.62
N TRP A 49 6.35 -1.61 2.19
CA TRP A 49 7.07 -0.65 1.37
C TRP A 49 7.58 -1.32 0.12
N ALA A 50 7.47 -0.65 -1.02
CA ALA A 50 8.21 -0.98 -2.23
C ALA A 50 8.52 0.30 -3.02
N GLN A 51 9.54 0.23 -3.86
CA GLN A 51 9.85 1.28 -4.79
C GLN A 51 8.95 1.18 -6.01
N ILE A 52 8.39 2.32 -6.45
CA ILE A 52 7.57 2.41 -7.65
C ILE A 52 8.35 3.19 -8.71
N LYS A 53 8.87 2.47 -9.71
CA LYS A 53 9.69 3.06 -10.78
C LYS A 53 8.92 4.11 -11.58
N GLU A 54 7.68 3.78 -11.94
CA GLU A 54 6.78 4.65 -12.69
C GLU A 54 6.34 5.89 -11.90
N PHE A 55 6.64 5.95 -10.60
CA PHE A 55 6.39 7.10 -9.74
C PHE A 55 7.68 7.85 -9.39
N GLY A 56 8.65 7.84 -10.30
CA GLY A 56 9.93 8.53 -10.16
C GLY A 56 10.80 7.90 -9.09
N ASP A 57 10.86 6.57 -9.06
CA ASP A 57 11.66 5.77 -8.13
C ASP A 57 11.39 6.05 -6.64
N ARG A 58 10.17 6.50 -6.33
CA ARG A 58 9.75 6.81 -4.96
C ARG A 58 9.29 5.56 -4.23
N TYR A 59 9.52 5.53 -2.92
CA TYR A 59 8.96 4.50 -2.05
C TYR A 59 7.50 4.80 -1.72
N LEU A 60 6.64 3.82 -1.96
CA LEU A 60 5.24 3.86 -1.57
C LEU A 60 5.07 2.99 -0.33
N ARG A 61 4.42 3.56 0.69
CA ARG A 61 3.97 2.82 1.87
C ARG A 61 2.51 2.46 1.72
N VAL A 62 2.19 1.19 1.88
CA VAL A 62 0.82 0.67 1.86
C VAL A 62 0.49 0.09 3.22
N ILE A 63 -0.70 0.39 3.72
CA ILE A 63 -1.21 -0.08 4.99
C ILE A 63 -2.41 -0.98 4.72
N THR A 64 -2.35 -2.20 5.23
CA THR A 64 -3.46 -3.16 5.20
C THR A 64 -4.07 -3.32 6.59
N LEU A 65 -5.24 -3.95 6.64
CA LEU A 65 -5.78 -4.54 7.86
C LEU A 65 -5.04 -5.85 8.21
N GLU A 66 -5.51 -6.52 9.26
CA GLU A 66 -4.90 -7.72 9.84
C GLU A 66 -4.73 -8.87 8.85
N ASP A 67 -5.65 -8.97 7.89
CA ASP A 67 -5.67 -10.00 6.85
C ASP A 67 -4.56 -9.87 5.80
N LYS A 68 -3.84 -8.73 5.77
CA LYS A 68 -2.81 -8.38 4.77
C LYS A 68 -3.33 -8.32 3.31
N LEU A 69 -4.65 -8.36 3.12
CA LEU A 69 -5.30 -8.37 1.81
C LEU A 69 -6.18 -7.13 1.61
N THR A 70 -6.77 -6.61 2.70
CA THR A 70 -7.62 -5.42 2.67
C THR A 70 -6.79 -4.16 2.80
N ILE A 71 -6.65 -3.42 1.71
CA ILE A 71 -5.87 -2.18 1.62
C ILE A 71 -6.67 -1.04 2.25
N HIS A 72 -6.10 -0.45 3.30
CA HIS A 72 -6.72 0.62 4.07
C HIS A 72 -6.16 2.00 3.70
N ASN A 73 -4.85 2.13 3.50
CA ASN A 73 -4.23 3.43 3.18
C ASN A 73 -2.98 3.25 2.31
N ALA A 74 -2.59 4.27 1.55
CA ALA A 74 -1.32 4.29 0.86
C ALA A 74 -0.86 5.71 0.56
N PHE A 75 0.46 5.94 0.66
CA PHE A 75 1.06 7.24 0.37
C PHE A 75 2.57 7.13 0.14
N PRO A 76 3.17 8.09 -0.58
CA PRO A 76 4.62 8.14 -0.75
C PRO A 76 5.30 8.38 0.59
N ASP A 77 6.30 7.56 0.93
CA ASP A 77 7.05 7.67 2.19
C ASP A 77 8.44 8.21 1.90
N ARG A 78 8.60 9.54 2.02
CA ARG A 78 9.87 10.23 1.76
C ARG A 78 10.91 10.02 2.87
N SER A 79 10.47 9.58 4.05
CA SER A 79 11.33 9.27 5.19
C SER A 79 11.88 7.86 5.14
N PHE A 80 11.28 6.98 4.34
CA PHE A 80 11.76 5.62 4.19
C PHE A 80 13.18 5.58 3.60
N ARG A 81 14.06 4.88 4.31
CA ARG A 81 15.40 4.50 3.85
C ARG A 81 15.42 2.96 3.87
N PRO A 82 15.68 2.30 2.72
CA PRO A 82 15.76 0.84 2.65
C PRO A 82 16.86 0.30 3.56
#